data_AF-A0A8K0KK31-F1
#
_entry.id   AF-A0A8K0KK31-F1
#
_cell.length_a   1.000
_cell.length_b   1.000
_cell.length_c   1.000
_cell.angle_alpha   90.00
_cell.angle_beta   90.00
_cell.angle_gamma   90.00
#
_symmetry.space_group_name_H-M   'P 1'
#
loop_
_entity.id
_entity.type
_entity.pdbx_description
1 polymer ?
#
loop_
_entity_poly.entity_id
_entity_poly.type
_entity_poly.pdbx_seq_one_letter_code
_entity_poly.pdbx_strand_id
1 'polypeptide(L)'
;MQRNFPGVSDDVKGTNAEEINSKKKFVKRKVKRYFSYEGNGDNQSNKTAEDNKSSINKGVRRDKRRTSNTNNLKEIVTIAKLKQWRFKGRENDGVITTVPIPKEKVMRYNRGEKIDIKGVRGKIHKRQLESKEQLIGFSNEQAARSELLLTEETGYLIADEGEETAEISQDEIAECVDITSAAKKFELQLREFGPYRMNYSRNGRFLLLGGYKGHLAAMDWVTKKLMCEINVMESIHDVRWLHTEAMYAVAQKSWTYIYDSQGIELHCLKQLHRVTRLDFLPYHFLLTACSDNGYLTWLDVSIGKIVANFYTRQGHLNIMAQNPQNALMCLGHAKGKQIKSFLA
;
A
#
# COMPACT_ATOMS: atom_id res chain seq x y z
N MET A 1 59.32 17.67 -36.77
CA MET A 1 59.29 19.11 -36.42
C MET A 1 59.02 19.23 -34.93
N GLN A 2 60.08 19.52 -34.17
CA GLN A 2 60.05 19.73 -32.71
C GLN A 2 59.45 21.10 -32.40
N ARG A 3 58.70 21.22 -31.29
CA ARG A 3 58.80 22.36 -30.38
C ARG A 3 58.64 21.87 -28.93
N ASN A 4 59.76 21.96 -28.19
CA ASN A 4 59.89 21.92 -26.74
C ASN A 4 59.15 23.13 -26.11
N PHE A 5 58.68 23.11 -24.86
CA PHE A 5 59.40 23.25 -23.56
C PHE A 5 58.31 23.33 -22.44
N PRO A 6 58.64 23.45 -21.13
CA PRO A 6 59.54 22.68 -20.27
C PRO A 6 58.83 22.16 -18.99
N GLY A 7 59.50 21.24 -18.28
CA GLY A 7 59.11 20.78 -16.95
C GLY A 7 59.51 21.75 -15.84
N VAL A 8 58.77 21.67 -14.73
CA VAL A 8 59.15 22.17 -13.40
C VAL A 8 58.96 21.02 -12.43
N SER A 9 60.07 20.63 -11.80
CA SER A 9 60.13 19.73 -10.66
C SER A 9 60.24 20.55 -9.37
N ASP A 10 59.78 19.95 -8.26
CA ASP A 10 60.46 19.90 -6.96
C ASP A 10 59.54 20.09 -5.74
N ASP A 11 59.74 19.13 -4.83
CA ASP A 11 59.69 19.25 -3.38
C ASP A 11 58.36 19.15 -2.62
N VAL A 12 57.97 17.89 -2.40
CA VAL A 12 57.20 17.46 -1.23
C VAL A 12 58.15 17.27 -0.04
N LYS A 13 58.05 18.16 0.96
CA LYS A 13 58.51 17.91 2.33
C LYS A 13 57.33 18.08 3.27
N GLY A 14 57.01 17.02 4.00
CA GLY A 14 55.95 17.01 4.99
C GLY A 14 56.32 17.70 6.29
N THR A 15 55.30 18.06 7.06
CA THR A 15 55.34 18.15 8.52
C THR A 15 53.94 17.94 9.07
N ASN A 16 53.90 17.30 10.23
CA ASN A 16 52.75 16.69 10.88
C ASN A 16 51.73 17.70 11.44
N ALA A 17 50.48 17.22 11.43
CA ALA A 17 49.45 17.33 12.45
C ALA A 17 49.84 18.05 13.76
N GLU A 18 49.11 19.13 14.06
CA GLU A 18 48.75 19.52 15.43
C GLU A 18 47.28 19.96 15.50
N GLU A 19 46.68 19.62 16.64
CA GLU A 19 45.27 19.56 16.94
C GLU A 19 44.57 20.93 17.04
N ILE A 20 43.37 21.05 16.47
CA ILE A 20 42.35 21.97 17.00
C ILE A 20 41.07 21.16 17.28
N ASN A 21 40.99 20.72 18.53
CA ASN A 21 39.92 19.92 19.10
C ASN A 21 38.76 20.83 19.56
N SER A 22 37.82 21.17 18.68
CA SER A 22 36.56 21.80 19.10
C SER A 22 35.46 20.75 19.27
N LYS A 23 35.34 20.21 20.49
CA LYS A 23 34.25 19.31 20.92
C LYS A 23 32.89 20.01 20.86
N LYS A 24 32.16 19.92 19.74
CA LYS A 24 30.71 20.13 19.73
C LYS A 24 30.01 18.85 20.21
N LYS A 25 29.63 18.81 21.48
CA LYS A 25 28.76 17.77 22.06
C LYS A 25 27.41 17.78 21.32
N PHE A 26 27.19 16.80 20.46
CA PHE A 26 25.86 16.50 19.92
C PHE A 26 25.00 15.89 21.04
N VAL A 27 24.10 16.68 21.60
CA VAL A 27 23.06 16.17 22.51
C VAL A 27 22.00 15.46 21.66
N LYS A 28 22.06 14.12 21.61
CA LYS A 28 20.97 13.30 21.07
C LYS A 28 19.71 13.51 21.93
N ARG A 29 18.78 14.35 21.48
CA ARG A 29 17.43 14.38 22.05
C ARG A 29 16.70 13.09 21.68
N LYS A 30 16.40 12.24 22.67
CA LYS A 30 15.52 11.06 22.50
C LYS A 30 14.13 11.55 22.09
N VAL A 31 13.68 11.21 20.89
CA VAL A 31 12.30 11.42 20.44
C VAL A 31 11.41 10.35 21.10
N LYS A 32 10.48 10.75 21.96
CA LYS A 32 9.44 9.86 22.53
C LYS A 32 8.49 9.43 21.41
N ARG A 33 8.37 8.13 21.15
CA ARG A 33 7.36 7.55 20.24
C ARG A 33 6.00 7.47 20.93
N TYR A 34 4.93 7.55 20.16
CA TYR A 34 3.54 7.74 20.58
C TYR A 34 2.88 6.62 21.43
N PHE A 35 3.62 5.58 21.87
CA PHE A 35 3.05 4.38 22.52
C PHE A 35 3.88 3.82 23.69
N SER A 36 4.43 4.67 24.57
CA SER A 36 5.00 4.20 25.84
C SER A 36 4.12 4.62 27.02
N TYR A 37 3.29 3.70 27.53
CA TYR A 37 2.73 3.81 28.88
C TYR A 37 3.73 3.21 29.86
N GLU A 38 4.25 4.06 30.76
CA GLU A 38 5.02 3.64 31.93
C GLU A 38 4.03 3.08 32.96
N GLY A 39 4.13 1.78 33.23
CA GLY A 39 3.42 1.14 34.34
C GLY A 39 4.16 1.42 35.64
N ASN A 40 3.52 2.15 36.55
CA ASN A 40 3.94 2.18 37.95
C ASN A 40 3.28 1.00 38.67
N GLY A 41 4.13 0.14 39.25
CA GLY A 41 3.69 -0.81 40.26
C GLY A 41 3.43 -0.12 41.59
N ASP A 42 2.56 -0.73 42.38
CA ASP A 42 2.81 -1.00 43.80
C ASP A 42 1.87 -2.08 44.33
N ASN A 43 2.39 -2.84 45.29
CA ASN A 43 1.94 -4.11 45.84
C ASN A 43 1.04 -3.98 47.08
N GLN A 44 0.38 -5.11 47.43
CA GLN A 44 -0.25 -5.50 48.71
C GLN A 44 -1.66 -4.89 49.01
N SER A 45 -2.67 -5.60 49.55
CA SER A 45 -2.74 -6.85 50.34
C SER A 45 -4.18 -7.42 50.38
N ASN A 46 -4.28 -8.72 50.65
CA ASN A 46 -5.46 -9.56 50.96
C ASN A 46 -6.57 -8.95 51.84
N LYS A 47 -7.84 -9.33 51.60
CA LYS A 47 -8.72 -10.02 52.58
C LYS A 47 -10.07 -10.48 51.97
N THR A 48 -10.43 -11.70 52.36
CA THR A 48 -11.66 -12.49 52.20
C THR A 48 -12.88 -11.91 52.92
N ALA A 49 -14.11 -12.17 52.45
CA ALA A 49 -15.18 -12.85 53.21
C ALA A 49 -16.56 -12.78 52.49
N GLU A 50 -17.35 -13.82 52.74
CA GLU A 50 -18.64 -14.21 52.17
C GLU A 50 -19.84 -13.43 52.74
N ASP A 51 -20.97 -13.63 52.03
CA ASP A 51 -22.36 -13.70 52.50
C ASP A 51 -22.97 -12.56 53.31
N ASN A 52 -24.05 -11.98 52.77
CA ASN A 52 -25.39 -12.30 53.29
C ASN A 52 -26.52 -11.74 52.40
N LYS A 53 -27.43 -12.65 52.03
CA LYS A 53 -28.78 -12.37 51.56
C LYS A 53 -29.67 -12.07 52.77
N SER A 54 -30.38 -10.93 52.79
CA SER A 54 -31.73 -10.87 53.32
C SER A 54 -32.51 -9.66 52.77
N SER A 55 -33.66 -10.01 52.18
CA SER A 55 -34.95 -9.31 52.15
C SER A 55 -35.00 -7.79 52.36
N ILE A 56 -35.66 -7.08 51.43
CA ILE A 56 -37.02 -6.54 51.65
C ILE A 56 -37.57 -5.96 50.34
N ASN A 57 -38.86 -6.21 50.14
CA ASN A 57 -39.64 -5.88 48.96
C ASN A 57 -40.30 -4.50 49.11
N LYS A 58 -40.55 -3.85 47.96
CA LYS A 58 -41.51 -2.77 47.67
C LYS A 58 -41.16 -1.32 48.04
N GLY A 59 -40.93 -0.53 46.99
CA GLY A 59 -40.98 0.94 47.03
C GLY A 59 -40.59 1.55 45.68
N VAL A 60 -41.55 1.62 44.76
CA VAL A 60 -41.41 2.29 43.45
C VAL A 60 -41.05 3.77 43.66
N ARG A 61 -39.86 4.19 43.21
CA ARG A 61 -39.60 5.58 42.78
C ARG A 61 -38.65 5.57 41.57
N ARG A 62 -39.11 6.19 40.49
CA ARG A 62 -38.42 6.35 39.20
C ARG A 62 -37.18 7.24 39.38
N ASP A 63 -36.01 6.73 39.02
CA ASP A 63 -34.83 7.56 38.75
C ASP A 63 -34.33 7.34 37.31
N LYS A 64 -34.48 8.36 36.48
CA LYS A 64 -33.91 8.44 35.13
C LYS A 64 -32.44 8.83 35.24
N ARG A 65 -31.53 7.84 35.17
CA ARG A 65 -30.11 8.11 34.86
C ARG A 65 -29.97 8.45 33.36
N ARG A 66 -29.78 9.74 33.08
CA ARG A 66 -29.24 10.26 31.81
C ARG A 66 -27.71 10.12 31.83
N THR A 67 -27.14 9.22 31.02
CA THR A 67 -25.72 9.32 30.61
C THR A 67 -25.49 8.60 29.29
N SER A 68 -25.51 9.33 28.17
CA SER A 68 -24.91 8.90 26.89
C SER A 68 -24.66 10.02 25.87
N ASN A 69 -24.80 11.31 26.24
CA ASN A 69 -24.70 12.41 25.26
C ASN A 69 -23.48 13.34 25.44
N THR A 70 -22.62 13.10 26.42
CA THR A 70 -21.49 13.98 26.74
C THR A 70 -20.28 13.76 25.84
N ASN A 71 -20.12 12.59 25.20
CA ASN A 71 -18.97 12.31 24.34
C ASN A 71 -19.09 13.00 22.97
N ASN A 72 -20.27 12.99 22.35
CA ASN A 72 -20.51 13.68 21.07
C ASN A 72 -20.38 15.20 21.18
N LEU A 73 -20.73 15.78 22.34
CA LEU A 73 -20.55 17.22 22.58
C LEU A 73 -19.07 17.61 22.70
N LYS A 74 -18.22 16.74 23.25
CA LYS A 74 -16.77 17.01 23.38
C LYS A 74 -16.09 17.04 22.02
N GLU A 75 -16.45 16.14 21.10
CA GLU A 75 -15.91 16.14 19.73
C GLU A 75 -16.33 17.40 18.94
N ILE A 76 -17.61 17.79 19.03
CA ILE A 76 -18.13 19.00 18.36
C ILE A 76 -17.44 20.28 18.88
N VAL A 77 -17.20 20.37 20.20
CA VAL A 77 -16.45 21.48 20.81
C VAL A 77 -14.99 21.50 20.35
N THR A 78 -14.39 20.34 20.10
CA THR A 78 -13.02 20.24 19.60
C THR A 78 -12.92 20.72 18.15
N ILE A 79 -13.91 20.40 17.31
CA ILE A 79 -14.03 20.89 15.93
C ILE A 79 -14.30 22.41 15.89
N ALA A 80 -15.12 22.93 16.81
CA ALA A 80 -15.35 24.36 16.95
C ALA A 80 -14.07 25.11 17.40
N LYS A 81 -13.27 24.51 18.30
CA LYS A 81 -11.95 25.03 18.68
C LYS A 81 -10.93 24.96 17.53
N LEU A 82 -10.99 23.94 16.67
CA LEU A 82 -10.19 23.87 15.43
C LEU A 82 -10.60 24.93 14.41
N LYS A 83 -11.90 25.28 14.32
CA LYS A 83 -12.35 26.47 13.56
C LYS A 83 -11.79 27.76 14.15
N GLN A 84 -11.67 27.87 15.47
CA GLN A 84 -11.12 29.05 16.15
C GLN A 84 -9.58 29.14 16.08
N TRP A 85 -8.91 28.02 15.79
CA TRP A 85 -7.48 27.97 15.45
C TRP A 85 -7.19 28.41 14.01
N ARG A 86 -8.22 28.62 13.17
CA ARG A 86 -8.08 29.37 11.92
C ARG A 86 -8.05 30.86 12.27
N PHE A 87 -6.86 31.45 12.13
CA PHE A 87 -6.58 32.89 12.08
C PHE A 87 -6.80 33.70 13.37
N LYS A 88 -5.83 33.58 14.28
CA LYS A 88 -5.28 34.75 15.01
C LYS A 88 -3.89 35.10 14.44
N GLY A 89 -3.76 35.02 13.11
CA GLY A 89 -2.64 35.57 12.36
C GLY A 89 -2.91 37.04 12.07
N ARG A 90 -1.89 37.87 12.26
CA ARG A 90 -1.86 39.33 12.07
C ARG A 90 -2.75 39.81 10.91
N GLU A 91 -3.57 40.82 11.17
CA GLU A 91 -4.53 41.44 10.24
C GLU A 91 -3.91 42.20 9.03
N ASN A 92 -2.59 42.12 8.78
CA ASN A 92 -1.92 43.04 7.85
C ASN A 92 -0.98 42.40 6.80
N ASP A 93 -1.10 41.12 6.49
CA ASP A 93 -0.42 40.55 5.33
C ASP A 93 -1.47 40.23 4.25
N GLY A 94 -1.28 40.79 3.06
CA GLY A 94 -2.23 40.83 1.95
C GLY A 94 -3.06 39.55 1.78
N VAL A 95 -4.35 39.76 1.52
CA VAL A 95 -5.37 38.75 1.26
C VAL A 95 -4.75 37.49 0.64
N ILE A 96 -4.57 36.44 1.46
CA ILE A 96 -4.35 35.09 0.95
C ILE A 96 -5.68 34.73 0.30
N THR A 97 -5.88 35.17 -0.95
CA THR A 97 -7.03 34.78 -1.75
C THR A 97 -6.97 33.27 -1.84
N THR A 98 -7.92 32.59 -1.19
CA THR A 98 -8.04 31.14 -1.29
C THR A 98 -8.21 30.82 -2.77
N VAL A 99 -7.19 30.20 -3.37
CA VAL A 99 -7.22 29.83 -4.79
C VAL A 99 -8.51 29.05 -5.04
N PRO A 100 -9.34 29.48 -6.00
CA PRO A 100 -10.59 28.79 -6.31
C PRO A 100 -10.26 27.40 -6.86
N ILE A 101 -10.87 26.38 -6.28
CA ILE A 101 -10.63 24.98 -6.65
C ILE A 101 -11.57 24.61 -7.80
N PRO A 102 -11.07 23.98 -8.88
CA PRO A 102 -11.92 23.45 -9.94
C PRO A 102 -12.99 22.49 -9.40
N LYS A 103 -14.24 22.64 -9.88
CA LYS A 103 -15.37 21.81 -9.43
C LYS A 103 -15.16 20.31 -9.72
N GLU A 104 -14.48 19.99 -10.82
CA GLU A 104 -14.16 18.62 -11.22
C GLU A 104 -13.30 17.90 -10.17
N LYS A 105 -12.30 18.59 -9.62
CA LYS A 105 -11.44 18.04 -8.56
C LYS A 105 -12.24 17.75 -7.28
N VAL A 106 -13.17 18.62 -6.92
CA VAL A 106 -14.06 18.38 -5.76
C VAL A 106 -14.99 17.19 -5.99
N MET A 107 -15.47 16.99 -7.23
CA MET A 107 -16.31 15.83 -7.56
C MET A 107 -15.56 14.51 -7.45
N ARG A 108 -14.27 14.47 -7.77
CA ARG A 108 -13.44 13.25 -7.64
C ARG A 108 -13.40 12.71 -6.20
N TYR A 109 -13.37 13.61 -5.22
CA TYR A 109 -13.36 13.24 -3.80
C TYR A 109 -14.77 12.99 -3.23
N ASN A 110 -15.81 13.24 -4.03
CA ASN A 110 -17.16 12.97 -3.60
C ASN A 110 -17.42 11.45 -3.56
N ARG A 111 -17.88 10.95 -2.41
CA ARG A 111 -18.11 9.52 -2.16
C ARG A 111 -19.58 9.10 -2.23
N GLY A 112 -20.48 10.00 -2.61
CA GLY A 112 -21.89 9.68 -2.75
C GLY A 112 -22.80 10.88 -2.97
N GLU A 113 -24.09 10.60 -3.02
CA GLU A 113 -25.13 11.61 -3.14
C GLU A 113 -25.45 12.25 -1.78
N LYS A 114 -25.93 13.49 -1.84
CA LYS A 114 -26.38 14.20 -0.64
C LYS A 114 -27.65 13.57 -0.11
N ILE A 115 -27.76 13.51 1.21
CA ILE A 115 -28.95 12.98 1.88
C ILE A 115 -30.09 14.00 1.70
N ASP A 116 -31.25 13.57 1.21
CA ASP A 116 -32.43 14.44 1.16
C ASP A 116 -32.96 14.70 2.57
N ILE A 117 -32.91 15.97 2.96
CA ILE A 117 -33.23 16.44 4.31
C ILE A 117 -34.76 16.60 4.48
N LYS A 118 -35.53 16.60 3.38
CA LYS A 118 -36.98 16.81 3.41
C LYS A 118 -37.76 15.69 4.11
N GLY A 119 -37.24 14.46 4.12
CA GLY A 119 -37.87 13.30 4.77
C GLY A 119 -37.67 13.22 6.30
N VAL A 120 -36.87 14.10 6.90
CA VAL A 120 -36.45 13.98 8.30
C VAL A 120 -37.42 14.69 9.25
N ARG A 121 -38.20 13.92 10.02
CA ARG A 121 -39.21 14.45 10.97
C ARG A 121 -38.61 15.17 12.19
N GLY A 122 -37.44 14.76 12.66
CA GLY A 122 -36.85 15.28 13.90
C GLY A 122 -35.94 16.50 13.70
N LYS A 123 -36.25 17.63 14.35
CA LYS A 123 -35.46 18.88 14.26
C LYS A 123 -33.98 18.71 14.63
N ILE A 124 -33.67 17.89 15.64
CA ILE A 124 -32.30 17.61 16.08
C ILE A 124 -31.54 16.80 15.03
N HIS A 125 -32.14 15.73 14.51
CA HIS A 125 -31.55 14.89 13.47
C HIS A 125 -31.33 15.67 12.17
N LYS A 126 -32.26 16.56 11.82
CA LYS A 126 -32.13 17.47 10.69
C LYS A 126 -30.86 18.33 10.81
N ARG A 127 -30.69 19.00 11.94
CA ARG A 127 -29.51 19.85 12.21
C ARG A 127 -28.20 19.05 12.23
N GLN A 128 -28.23 17.81 12.74
CA GLN A 128 -27.08 16.91 12.72
C GLN A 128 -26.70 16.50 11.29
N LEU A 129 -27.67 16.16 10.45
CA LEU A 129 -27.45 15.83 9.04
C LEU A 129 -26.90 17.01 8.26
N GLU A 130 -27.48 18.21 8.43
CA GLU A 130 -26.96 19.44 7.83
C GLU A 130 -25.51 19.71 8.24
N SER A 131 -25.19 19.53 9.53
CA SER A 131 -23.82 19.72 10.05
C SER A 131 -22.84 18.68 9.46
N LYS A 132 -23.27 17.43 9.31
CA LYS A 132 -22.47 16.37 8.66
C LYS A 132 -22.24 16.67 7.19
N GLU A 133 -23.27 17.10 6.47
CA GLU A 133 -23.18 17.47 5.05
C GLU A 133 -22.22 18.64 4.84
N GLN A 134 -22.28 19.65 5.70
CA GLN A 134 -21.30 20.74 5.69
C GLN A 134 -19.87 20.25 5.97
N LEU A 135 -19.70 19.30 6.89
CA LEU A 135 -18.39 18.71 7.18
C LEU A 135 -17.86 17.88 6.01
N ILE A 136 -18.71 17.11 5.35
CA ILE A 136 -18.38 16.35 4.14
C ILE A 136 -17.96 17.31 3.02
N GLY A 137 -18.75 18.35 2.76
CA GLY A 137 -18.42 19.38 1.77
C GLY A 137 -17.07 20.04 2.05
N PHE A 138 -16.83 20.44 3.31
CA PHE A 138 -15.56 21.00 3.74
C PHE A 138 -14.39 20.02 3.58
N SER A 139 -14.59 18.75 3.92
CA SER A 139 -13.58 17.68 3.78
C SER A 139 -13.22 17.44 2.31
N ASN A 140 -14.21 17.40 1.42
CA ASN A 140 -13.98 17.22 -0.02
C ASN A 140 -13.21 18.41 -0.61
N GLU A 141 -13.54 19.63 -0.18
CA GLU A 141 -12.82 20.85 -0.55
C GLU A 141 -11.36 20.80 -0.06
N GLN A 142 -11.12 20.40 1.20
CA GLN A 142 -9.76 20.28 1.73
C GLN A 142 -8.95 19.18 1.03
N ALA A 143 -9.58 18.03 0.72
CA ALA A 143 -8.93 16.96 -0.03
C ALA A 143 -8.53 17.43 -1.43
N ALA A 144 -9.43 18.14 -2.13
CA ALA A 144 -9.12 18.73 -3.43
C ALA A 144 -8.02 19.81 -3.34
N ARG A 145 -7.97 20.60 -2.26
CA ARG A 145 -6.84 21.52 -2.02
C ARG A 145 -5.53 20.79 -1.80
N SER A 146 -5.56 19.63 -1.14
CA SER A 146 -4.33 18.87 -0.88
C SER A 146 -3.67 18.35 -2.14
N GLU A 147 -4.38 18.24 -3.27
CA GLU A 147 -3.76 17.94 -4.57
C GLU A 147 -2.74 18.99 -5.01
N LEU A 148 -2.83 20.24 -4.52
CA LEU A 148 -1.81 21.28 -4.79
C LEU A 148 -0.44 20.94 -4.19
N LEU A 149 -0.40 20.00 -3.24
CA LEU A 149 0.85 19.56 -2.59
C LEU A 149 1.48 18.36 -3.31
N LEU A 150 0.87 17.86 -4.38
CA LEU A 150 1.48 16.83 -5.21
C LEU A 150 2.60 17.48 -6.04
N THR A 151 3.83 17.02 -5.82
CA THR A 151 5.03 17.58 -6.48
C THR A 151 5.21 17.06 -7.89
N GLU A 152 4.74 15.84 -8.15
CA GLU A 152 4.95 15.14 -9.42
C GLU A 152 3.78 15.38 -10.37
N GLU A 153 4.10 15.58 -11.65
CA GLU A 153 3.15 15.62 -12.74
C GLU A 153 3.03 14.26 -13.43
N THR A 154 1.90 13.99 -14.06
CA THR A 154 1.71 12.76 -14.84
C THR A 154 2.48 12.86 -16.16
N GLY A 155 3.30 11.87 -16.47
CA GLY A 155 3.96 11.78 -17.78
C GLY A 155 2.94 11.59 -18.90
N TYR A 156 3.18 12.23 -20.04
CA TYR A 156 2.41 12.07 -21.27
C TYR A 156 3.34 12.21 -22.48
N LEU A 157 2.88 11.73 -23.62
CA LEU A 157 3.55 11.87 -24.90
C LEU A 157 2.54 12.46 -25.90
N ILE A 158 2.96 13.49 -26.63
CA ILE A 158 2.16 14.18 -27.64
C ILE A 158 2.93 14.02 -28.95
N ALA A 159 2.25 13.54 -29.99
CA ALA A 159 2.83 13.47 -31.33
C ALA A 159 2.74 14.83 -32.03
N ASP A 160 3.70 15.09 -32.92
CA ASP A 160 3.70 16.28 -33.76
C ASP A 160 2.67 16.15 -34.91
N GLU A 161 2.43 17.25 -35.62
CA GLU A 161 1.45 17.29 -36.70
C GLU A 161 1.81 16.30 -37.83
N GLY A 162 1.00 15.27 -37.99
CA GLY A 162 1.19 14.23 -39.02
C GLY A 162 1.90 12.97 -38.54
N GLU A 163 2.29 12.88 -37.26
CA GLU A 163 2.88 11.69 -36.65
C GLU A 163 1.87 10.95 -35.76
N GLU A 164 1.96 9.63 -35.73
CA GLU A 164 1.18 8.80 -34.80
C GLU A 164 2.02 8.40 -33.58
N THR A 165 1.44 8.49 -32.38
CA THR A 165 2.15 8.13 -31.13
C THR A 165 2.59 6.66 -31.07
N ALA A 166 2.02 5.80 -31.91
CA ALA A 166 2.37 4.38 -32.00
C ALA A 166 3.65 4.12 -32.82
N GLU A 167 4.09 5.08 -33.64
CA GLU A 167 5.27 4.94 -34.49
C GLU A 167 6.58 5.23 -33.74
N ILE A 168 6.48 5.94 -32.62
CA ILE A 168 7.63 6.38 -31.81
C ILE A 168 8.34 5.18 -31.18
N SER A 169 9.65 5.08 -31.41
CA SER A 169 10.44 3.94 -30.94
C SER A 169 10.82 4.03 -29.46
N GLN A 170 11.09 2.89 -28.81
CA GLN A 170 11.56 2.87 -27.42
C GLN A 170 12.97 3.48 -27.27
N ASP A 171 13.75 3.54 -28.35
CA ASP A 171 15.08 4.16 -28.37
C ASP A 171 14.94 5.69 -28.39
N GLU A 172 14.08 6.24 -29.25
CA GLU A 172 13.73 7.68 -29.25
C GLU A 172 13.21 8.15 -27.89
N ILE A 173 12.30 7.39 -27.27
CA ILE A 173 11.79 7.72 -25.93
C ILE A 173 12.94 7.77 -24.92
N ALA A 174 13.88 6.84 -24.99
CA ALA A 174 15.00 6.79 -24.05
C ALA A 174 15.98 7.97 -24.23
N GLU A 175 16.11 8.51 -25.45
CA GLU A 175 16.94 9.68 -25.74
C GLU A 175 16.28 10.99 -25.29
N CYS A 176 14.95 11.08 -25.37
CA CYS A 176 14.19 12.28 -24.99
C CYS A 176 13.95 12.42 -23.48
N VAL A 177 13.94 11.32 -22.73
CA VAL A 177 13.71 11.33 -21.26
C VAL A 177 14.99 11.61 -20.48
N ASP A 178 14.84 11.96 -19.21
CA ASP A 178 15.96 12.15 -18.30
C ASP A 178 16.77 10.85 -18.10
N ILE A 179 18.05 11.00 -17.77
CA ILE A 179 19.01 9.89 -17.61
C ILE A 179 18.50 8.84 -16.59
N THR A 180 17.78 9.27 -15.54
CA THR A 180 17.29 8.33 -14.52
C THR A 180 16.11 7.49 -15.01
N SER A 181 15.27 8.05 -15.87
CA SER A 181 14.18 7.31 -16.52
C SER A 181 14.71 6.44 -17.66
N ALA A 182 15.65 6.92 -18.45
CA ALA A 182 16.33 6.13 -19.48
C ALA A 182 17.03 4.91 -18.87
N ALA A 183 17.68 5.05 -17.71
CA ALA A 183 18.37 3.95 -17.03
C ALA A 183 17.43 2.83 -16.52
N LYS A 184 16.12 3.08 -16.41
CA LYS A 184 15.09 2.10 -16.04
C LYS A 184 14.71 1.18 -17.19
N LYS A 185 15.03 1.55 -18.44
CA LYS A 185 14.93 0.65 -19.61
C LYS A 185 16.11 -0.31 -19.56
N PHE A 186 15.82 -1.61 -19.46
CA PHE A 186 16.83 -2.66 -19.51
C PHE A 186 16.27 -3.93 -20.13
N GLU A 187 17.15 -4.75 -20.67
CA GLU A 187 16.84 -6.04 -21.26
C GLU A 187 17.60 -7.14 -20.51
N LEU A 188 16.91 -8.24 -20.20
CA LEU A 188 17.51 -9.44 -19.61
C LEU A 188 17.41 -10.59 -20.62
N GLN A 189 18.54 -11.00 -21.18
CA GLN A 189 18.59 -12.07 -22.17
C GLN A 189 18.71 -13.45 -21.52
N LEU A 190 17.59 -13.96 -21.00
CA LEU A 190 17.51 -15.26 -20.33
C LEU A 190 16.95 -16.35 -21.27
N ARG A 191 17.82 -17.01 -22.04
CA ARG A 191 17.39 -17.93 -23.13
C ARG A 191 17.18 -19.38 -22.71
N GLU A 192 17.69 -19.78 -21.55
CA GLU A 192 17.86 -21.20 -21.20
C GLU A 192 16.59 -21.83 -20.58
N PHE A 193 15.88 -21.07 -19.73
CA PHE A 193 14.83 -21.60 -18.84
C PHE A 193 13.39 -21.39 -19.32
N GLY A 194 13.21 -21.15 -20.62
CA GLY A 194 11.89 -21.01 -21.24
C GLY A 194 11.28 -19.62 -21.01
N PRO A 195 9.98 -19.43 -21.32
CA PRO A 195 9.32 -18.14 -21.14
C PRO A 195 9.27 -17.76 -19.66
N TYR A 196 9.54 -16.48 -19.38
CA TYR A 196 9.51 -15.93 -18.04
C TYR A 196 8.15 -15.32 -17.70
N ARG A 197 7.72 -15.54 -16.46
CA ARG A 197 6.69 -14.75 -15.77
C ARG A 197 7.38 -13.75 -14.88
N MET A 198 6.81 -12.56 -14.79
CA MET A 198 7.37 -11.49 -13.97
C MET A 198 6.30 -10.89 -13.07
N ASN A 199 6.71 -10.49 -11.88
CA ASN A 199 5.87 -9.75 -10.97
C ASN A 199 6.68 -8.68 -10.23
N TYR A 200 6.19 -7.44 -10.26
CA TYR A 200 6.70 -6.38 -9.42
C TYR A 200 6.03 -6.43 -8.05
N SER A 201 6.80 -6.09 -7.02
CA SER A 201 6.27 -5.81 -5.69
C SER A 201 5.32 -4.62 -5.75
N ARG A 202 4.43 -4.48 -4.76
CA ARG A 202 3.43 -3.40 -4.75
C ARG A 202 4.02 -1.99 -4.74
N ASN A 203 5.19 -1.82 -4.12
CA ASN A 203 5.96 -0.57 -4.14
C ASN A 203 6.73 -0.34 -5.46
N GLY A 204 6.73 -1.33 -6.36
CA GLY A 204 7.43 -1.27 -7.64
C GLY A 204 8.95 -1.33 -7.52
N ARG A 205 9.53 -1.68 -6.36
CA ARG A 205 11.00 -1.69 -6.16
C ARG A 205 11.65 -3.02 -6.55
N PHE A 206 10.98 -4.14 -6.27
CA PHE A 206 11.53 -5.47 -6.46
C PHE A 206 10.84 -6.17 -7.61
N LEU A 207 11.64 -6.88 -8.41
CA LEU A 207 11.21 -7.67 -9.55
C LEU A 207 11.45 -9.14 -9.24
N LEU A 208 10.40 -9.94 -9.39
CA LEU A 208 10.43 -11.39 -9.32
C LEU A 208 10.26 -11.97 -10.72
N LEU A 209 11.12 -12.92 -11.05
CA LEU A 209 11.15 -13.63 -12.33
C LEU A 209 11.04 -15.13 -12.06
N GLY A 210 10.15 -15.79 -12.80
CA GLY A 210 10.02 -17.25 -12.80
C GLY A 210 10.03 -17.78 -14.24
N GLY A 211 11.09 -18.48 -14.61
CA GLY A 211 11.22 -19.18 -15.88
C GLY A 211 10.51 -20.54 -15.85
N TYR A 212 9.85 -20.90 -16.95
CA TYR A 212 9.06 -22.12 -17.03
C TYR A 212 9.82 -23.41 -16.65
N LYS A 213 11.14 -23.49 -16.85
CA LYS A 213 11.96 -24.67 -16.51
C LYS A 213 12.49 -24.70 -15.06
N GLY A 214 12.08 -23.78 -14.19
CA GLY A 214 12.42 -23.80 -12.77
C GLY A 214 13.37 -22.72 -12.28
N HIS A 215 13.88 -21.87 -13.18
CA HIS A 215 14.70 -20.72 -12.79
C HIS A 215 13.85 -19.67 -12.10
N LEU A 216 14.31 -19.23 -10.93
CA LEU A 216 13.63 -18.25 -10.13
C LEU A 216 14.63 -17.21 -9.66
N ALA A 217 14.35 -15.94 -9.93
CA ALA A 217 15.20 -14.83 -9.55
C ALA A 217 14.39 -13.69 -8.93
N ALA A 218 14.86 -13.18 -7.80
CA ALA A 218 14.35 -11.98 -7.17
C ALA A 218 15.47 -10.92 -7.16
N MET A 219 15.18 -9.72 -7.64
CA MET A 219 16.15 -8.64 -7.70
C MET A 219 15.53 -7.28 -7.40
N ASP A 220 16.34 -6.37 -6.89
CA ASP A 220 16.06 -4.95 -6.96
C ASP A 220 16.41 -4.48 -8.37
N TRP A 221 15.41 -4.24 -9.21
CA TRP A 221 15.63 -3.91 -10.63
C TRP A 221 16.17 -2.50 -10.83
N VAL A 222 15.97 -1.59 -9.88
CA VAL A 222 16.46 -0.20 -9.98
C VAL A 222 17.96 -0.18 -9.74
N THR A 223 18.44 -0.86 -8.69
CA THR A 223 19.89 -0.99 -8.43
C THR A 223 20.53 -2.13 -9.23
N LYS A 224 19.71 -2.97 -9.87
CA LYS A 224 20.10 -4.19 -10.59
C LYS A 224 20.82 -5.19 -9.66
N LYS A 225 20.55 -5.11 -8.36
CA LYS A 225 21.12 -6.00 -7.35
C LYS A 225 20.26 -7.25 -7.21
N LEU A 226 20.83 -8.39 -7.54
CA LEU A 226 20.22 -9.69 -7.31
C LEU A 226 20.11 -9.96 -5.80
N MET A 227 18.92 -10.35 -5.35
CA MET A 227 18.69 -10.77 -3.96
C MET A 227 18.80 -12.28 -3.83
N CYS A 228 18.16 -13.00 -4.74
CA CYS A 228 18.10 -14.45 -4.73
C CYS A 228 18.04 -14.96 -6.17
N GLU A 229 18.73 -16.05 -6.42
CA GLU A 229 18.63 -16.84 -7.64
C GLU A 229 18.71 -18.32 -7.27
N ILE A 230 17.67 -19.07 -7.62
CA ILE A 230 17.59 -20.50 -7.37
C ILE A 230 17.00 -21.21 -8.59
N ASN A 231 17.34 -22.48 -8.76
CA ASN A 231 16.67 -23.35 -9.73
C ASN A 231 15.93 -24.44 -8.97
N VAL A 232 14.62 -24.47 -9.11
CA VAL A 232 13.74 -25.42 -8.41
C VAL A 232 13.64 -26.75 -9.14
N MET A 233 14.20 -26.86 -10.36
CA MET A 233 14.18 -28.09 -11.18
C MET A 233 12.77 -28.62 -11.51
N GLU A 234 11.74 -27.81 -11.29
CA GLU A 234 10.34 -28.07 -11.60
C GLU A 234 9.77 -27.01 -12.52
N SER A 235 8.65 -27.32 -13.18
CA SER A 235 7.98 -26.33 -14.02
C SER A 235 7.31 -25.24 -13.19
N ILE A 236 7.63 -23.97 -13.47
CA ILE A 236 6.99 -22.81 -12.83
C ILE A 236 5.90 -22.26 -13.74
N HIS A 237 4.69 -22.11 -13.20
CA HIS A 237 3.52 -21.60 -13.91
C HIS A 237 3.28 -20.11 -13.66
N ASP A 238 3.42 -19.67 -12.40
CA ASP A 238 3.22 -18.29 -11.99
C ASP A 238 4.03 -17.94 -10.73
N VAL A 239 4.30 -16.64 -10.56
CA VAL A 239 5.08 -16.10 -9.44
C VAL A 239 4.43 -14.82 -8.91
N ARG A 240 4.29 -14.69 -7.59
CA ARG A 240 3.69 -13.51 -6.96
C ARG A 240 4.35 -13.13 -5.65
N TRP A 241 4.66 -11.84 -5.51
CA TRP A 241 4.95 -11.24 -4.21
C TRP A 241 3.73 -11.30 -3.28
N LEU A 242 4.00 -11.45 -1.99
CA LEU A 242 2.97 -11.38 -0.95
C LEU A 242 2.90 -9.94 -0.39
N HIS A 243 2.69 -9.80 0.92
CA HIS A 243 2.50 -8.49 1.56
C HIS A 243 3.80 -7.65 1.66
N THR A 244 4.96 -8.29 1.62
CA THR A 244 6.29 -7.67 1.72
C THR A 244 7.24 -8.31 0.71
N GLU A 245 8.34 -7.63 0.39
CA GLU A 245 9.47 -8.17 -0.37
C GLU A 245 10.22 -9.31 0.33
N ALA A 246 9.83 -9.65 1.57
CA ALA A 246 10.41 -10.75 2.31
C ALA A 246 9.90 -12.11 1.82
N MET A 247 8.71 -12.18 1.20
CA MET A 247 8.12 -13.47 0.84
C MET A 247 7.39 -13.41 -0.49
N TYR A 248 7.51 -14.49 -1.26
CA TYR A 248 6.80 -14.66 -2.51
C TYR A 248 6.30 -16.10 -2.67
N ALA A 249 5.20 -16.25 -3.39
CA ALA A 249 4.60 -17.52 -3.73
C ALA A 249 4.97 -17.91 -5.17
N VAL A 250 5.28 -19.18 -5.38
CA VAL A 250 5.63 -19.78 -6.67
C VAL A 250 4.71 -20.96 -6.93
N ALA A 251 3.97 -20.92 -8.02
CA ALA A 251 3.16 -22.04 -8.50
C ALA A 251 4.05 -23.00 -9.29
N GLN A 252 4.45 -24.11 -8.68
CA GLN A 252 5.26 -25.14 -9.32
C GLN A 252 4.39 -26.19 -10.03
N LYS A 253 4.97 -27.33 -10.37
CA LYS A 253 4.28 -28.39 -11.11
C LYS A 253 3.09 -28.95 -10.33
N SER A 254 3.36 -29.36 -9.10
CA SER A 254 2.38 -30.07 -8.28
C SER A 254 1.70 -29.14 -7.28
N TRP A 255 2.47 -28.34 -6.55
CA TRP A 255 1.97 -27.51 -5.44
C TRP A 255 2.49 -26.08 -5.53
N THR A 256 1.86 -25.20 -4.75
CA THR A 256 2.36 -23.84 -4.55
C THR A 256 3.31 -23.80 -3.38
N TYR A 257 4.44 -23.14 -3.53
CA TYR A 257 5.44 -22.97 -2.49
C TYR A 257 5.59 -21.51 -2.12
N ILE A 258 5.87 -21.23 -0.85
CA ILE A 258 6.24 -19.91 -0.37
C ILE A 258 7.72 -19.94 -0.05
N TYR A 259 8.45 -18.96 -0.57
CA TYR A 259 9.87 -18.76 -0.32
C TYR A 259 10.10 -17.43 0.39
N ASP A 260 11.20 -17.36 1.10
CA ASP A 260 11.79 -16.11 1.59
C ASP A 260 12.51 -15.36 0.46
N SER A 261 12.78 -14.08 0.68
CA SER A 261 13.62 -13.19 -0.12
C SER A 261 15.00 -13.74 -0.47
N GLN A 262 15.53 -14.67 0.35
CA GLN A 262 16.81 -15.35 0.12
C GLN A 262 16.68 -16.66 -0.68
N GLY A 263 15.46 -17.06 -1.08
CA GLY A 263 15.22 -18.30 -1.82
C GLY A 263 15.07 -19.53 -0.95
N ILE A 264 14.95 -19.36 0.37
CA ILE A 264 14.71 -20.46 1.30
C ILE A 264 13.22 -20.83 1.24
N GLU A 265 12.92 -22.11 1.04
CA GLU A 265 11.54 -22.61 1.10
C GLU A 265 11.01 -22.50 2.54
N LEU A 266 9.88 -21.82 2.72
CA LEU A 266 9.20 -21.68 3.99
C LEU A 266 8.05 -22.67 4.12
N HIS A 267 7.20 -22.75 3.09
CA HIS A 267 5.99 -23.56 3.13
C HIS A 267 5.68 -24.22 1.79
N CYS A 268 5.32 -25.51 1.85
CA CYS A 268 4.72 -26.26 0.76
C CYS A 268 3.19 -26.35 0.94
N LEU A 269 2.42 -25.66 0.10
CA LEU A 269 0.96 -25.58 0.18
C LEU A 269 0.31 -26.72 -0.62
N LYS A 270 0.24 -27.91 -0.03
CA LYS A 270 -0.32 -29.12 -0.68
C LYS A 270 -1.78 -28.98 -1.12
N GLN A 271 -2.55 -28.14 -0.42
CA GLN A 271 -3.95 -27.88 -0.75
C GLN A 271 -4.11 -27.09 -2.06
N LEU A 272 -3.10 -26.30 -2.43
CA LEU A 272 -3.04 -25.56 -3.69
C LEU A 272 -2.36 -26.39 -4.76
N HIS A 273 -3.10 -27.37 -5.29
CA HIS A 273 -2.59 -28.32 -6.27
C HIS A 273 -2.80 -27.82 -7.71
N ARG A 274 -1.76 -28.01 -8.56
CA ARG A 274 -1.72 -27.67 -9.99
C ARG A 274 -2.27 -26.28 -10.27
N VAL A 275 -1.66 -25.28 -9.63
CA VAL A 275 -2.04 -23.88 -9.78
C VAL A 275 -1.47 -23.33 -11.08
N THR A 276 -2.33 -22.71 -11.90
CA THR A 276 -1.97 -22.07 -13.17
C THR A 276 -1.68 -20.58 -12.98
N ARG A 277 -2.42 -19.91 -12.11
CA ARG A 277 -2.29 -18.48 -11.82
C ARG A 277 -2.38 -18.19 -10.33
N LEU A 278 -1.60 -17.22 -9.88
CA LEU A 278 -1.60 -16.67 -8.52
C LEU A 278 -1.89 -15.18 -8.55
N ASP A 279 -2.61 -14.69 -7.54
CA ASP A 279 -2.72 -13.27 -7.23
C ASP A 279 -2.76 -13.07 -5.72
N PHE A 280 -2.39 -11.87 -5.25
CA PHE A 280 -2.37 -11.59 -3.82
C PHE A 280 -3.24 -10.39 -3.51
N LEU A 281 -4.15 -10.53 -2.54
CA LEU A 281 -5.06 -9.48 -2.09
C LEU A 281 -4.45 -8.79 -0.86
N PRO A 282 -3.73 -7.66 -1.03
CA PRO A 282 -2.87 -7.12 0.01
C PRO A 282 -3.62 -6.58 1.24
N TYR A 283 -4.85 -6.10 1.08
CA TYR A 283 -5.65 -5.58 2.20
C TYR A 283 -6.32 -6.69 3.02
N HIS A 284 -6.42 -7.90 2.47
CA HIS A 284 -7.10 -9.04 3.10
C HIS A 284 -6.12 -10.14 3.52
N PHE A 285 -4.84 -10.04 3.14
CA PHE A 285 -3.82 -11.08 3.32
C PHE A 285 -4.20 -12.43 2.70
N LEU A 286 -4.98 -12.41 1.62
CA LEU A 286 -5.42 -13.60 0.91
C LEU A 286 -4.56 -13.83 -0.34
N LEU A 287 -3.96 -15.01 -0.43
CA LEU A 287 -3.39 -15.54 -1.67
C LEU A 287 -4.51 -16.25 -2.44
N THR A 288 -4.82 -15.76 -3.63
CA THR A 288 -5.75 -16.40 -4.55
C THR A 288 -4.98 -17.29 -5.52
N ALA A 289 -5.46 -18.51 -5.65
CA ALA A 289 -4.86 -19.52 -6.48
C ALA A 289 -5.91 -20.12 -7.40
N CYS A 290 -5.58 -20.14 -8.67
CA CYS A 290 -6.40 -20.67 -9.73
C CYS A 290 -5.84 -22.02 -10.15
N SER A 291 -6.58 -23.11 -9.93
CA SER A 291 -6.14 -24.45 -10.30
C SER A 291 -6.55 -24.82 -11.72
N ASP A 292 -5.74 -25.67 -12.35
CA ASP A 292 -5.99 -26.34 -13.63
C ASP A 292 -7.36 -27.05 -13.63
N ASN A 293 -7.74 -27.64 -12.49
CA ASN A 293 -9.01 -28.34 -12.31
C ASN A 293 -10.25 -27.44 -12.26
N GLY A 294 -10.11 -26.11 -12.41
CA GLY A 294 -11.23 -25.17 -12.39
C GLY A 294 -11.67 -24.69 -11.01
N TYR A 295 -10.81 -24.85 -10.01
CA TYR A 295 -11.02 -24.31 -8.66
C TYR A 295 -10.36 -22.95 -8.50
N LEU A 296 -11.04 -22.05 -7.80
CA LEU A 296 -10.47 -20.82 -7.27
C LEU A 296 -10.43 -20.94 -5.76
N THR A 297 -9.23 -20.90 -5.19
CA THR A 297 -9.01 -21.04 -3.75
C THR A 297 -8.46 -19.75 -3.18
N TRP A 298 -8.97 -19.33 -2.03
CA TRP A 298 -8.44 -18.24 -1.23
C TRP A 298 -7.77 -18.82 0.01
N LEU A 299 -6.47 -18.58 0.14
CA LEU A 299 -5.66 -18.96 1.28
C LEU A 299 -5.31 -17.71 2.08
N ASP A 300 -5.62 -17.71 3.37
CA ASP A 300 -5.10 -16.69 4.29
C ASP A 300 -3.61 -16.97 4.57
N VAL A 301 -2.74 -16.06 4.15
CA VAL A 301 -1.29 -16.18 4.32
C VAL A 301 -0.87 -15.93 5.77
N SER A 302 -1.65 -15.15 6.52
CA SER A 302 -1.32 -14.85 7.93
C SER A 302 -1.59 -16.03 8.85
N ILE A 303 -2.70 -16.75 8.61
CA ILE A 303 -3.12 -17.91 9.43
C ILE A 303 -2.69 -19.24 8.79
N GLY A 304 -2.48 -19.28 7.47
CA GLY A 304 -2.17 -20.49 6.71
C GLY A 304 -3.38 -21.39 6.47
N LYS A 305 -4.61 -20.86 6.52
CA LYS A 305 -5.84 -21.62 6.33
C LYS A 305 -6.59 -21.21 5.07
N ILE A 306 -7.19 -22.17 4.39
CA ILE A 306 -8.10 -21.89 3.27
C ILE A 306 -9.36 -21.26 3.82
N VAL A 307 -9.70 -20.09 3.30
CA VAL A 307 -10.91 -19.34 3.66
C VAL A 307 -12.09 -19.83 2.81
N ALA A 308 -11.88 -19.97 1.50
CA ALA A 308 -12.88 -20.53 0.62
C ALA A 308 -12.24 -21.27 -0.55
N ASN A 309 -13.00 -22.22 -1.09
CA ASN A 309 -12.66 -22.93 -2.31
C ASN A 309 -13.90 -22.98 -3.21
N PHE A 310 -13.84 -22.32 -4.35
CA PHE A 310 -14.95 -22.17 -5.28
C PHE A 310 -14.70 -22.96 -6.55
N TYR A 311 -15.59 -23.91 -6.85
CA TYR A 311 -15.53 -24.65 -8.09
C TYR A 311 -16.29 -23.91 -9.20
N THR A 312 -15.58 -23.45 -10.22
CA THR A 312 -16.18 -22.64 -11.29
C THR A 312 -17.08 -23.45 -12.23
N ARG A 313 -16.93 -24.78 -12.27
CA ARG A 313 -17.55 -25.67 -13.28
C ARG A 313 -17.23 -25.25 -14.73
N GLN A 314 -16.21 -24.39 -14.86
CA GLN A 314 -15.51 -23.98 -16.08
C GLN A 314 -14.97 -25.15 -16.89
N GLY A 315 -14.13 -25.92 -16.20
CA GLY A 315 -12.95 -26.58 -16.76
C GLY A 315 -11.69 -25.77 -16.42
N HIS A 316 -10.69 -25.83 -17.30
CA HIS A 316 -9.38 -25.21 -17.16
C HIS A 316 -9.39 -23.68 -17.14
N LEU A 317 -8.80 -23.09 -16.09
CA LEU A 317 -8.71 -21.66 -15.91
C LEU A 317 -7.30 -21.16 -16.21
N ASN A 318 -7.19 -20.32 -17.26
CA ASN A 318 -5.92 -19.84 -17.79
C ASN A 318 -5.60 -18.39 -17.43
N ILE A 319 -6.65 -17.61 -17.13
CA ILE A 319 -6.55 -16.17 -16.93
C ILE A 319 -7.22 -15.83 -15.63
N MET A 320 -6.53 -15.03 -14.82
CA MET A 320 -7.02 -14.48 -13.57
C MET A 320 -6.52 -13.05 -13.44
N ALA A 321 -7.40 -12.15 -13.01
CA ALA A 321 -7.05 -10.77 -12.70
C ALA A 321 -7.85 -10.27 -11.50
N GLN A 322 -7.20 -9.59 -10.57
CA GLN A 322 -7.84 -8.90 -9.46
C GLN A 322 -8.36 -7.52 -9.87
N ASN A 323 -9.53 -7.12 -9.37
CA ASN A 323 -9.93 -5.72 -9.29
C ASN A 323 -9.36 -5.08 -8.01
N PRO A 324 -8.45 -4.09 -8.10
CA PRO A 324 -7.84 -3.48 -6.91
C PRO A 324 -8.81 -2.74 -5.99
N GLN A 325 -9.95 -2.26 -6.50
CA GLN A 325 -10.89 -1.43 -5.74
C GLN A 325 -11.75 -2.25 -4.78
N ASN A 326 -12.21 -3.42 -5.20
CA ASN A 326 -13.14 -4.26 -4.44
C ASN A 326 -12.62 -5.68 -4.20
N ALA A 327 -11.39 -5.97 -4.62
CA ALA A 327 -10.74 -7.27 -4.49
C ALA A 327 -11.50 -8.45 -5.12
N LEU A 328 -12.38 -8.18 -6.10
CA LEU A 328 -13.00 -9.23 -6.90
C LEU A 328 -11.97 -9.93 -7.78
N MET A 329 -12.09 -11.25 -7.87
CA MET A 329 -11.32 -12.04 -8.82
C MET A 329 -12.13 -12.25 -10.10
N CYS A 330 -11.58 -11.78 -11.21
CA CYS A 330 -12.10 -11.99 -12.55
C CYS A 330 -11.37 -13.17 -13.18
N LEU A 331 -12.12 -14.21 -13.56
CA LEU A 331 -11.58 -15.42 -14.16
C LEU A 331 -11.96 -15.50 -15.64
N GLY A 332 -11.01 -15.95 -16.46
CA GLY A 332 -11.21 -16.28 -17.87
C GLY A 332 -11.08 -17.77 -18.11
N HIS A 333 -12.11 -18.35 -18.74
CA HIS A 333 -12.17 -19.77 -19.10
C HIS A 333 -12.08 -19.95 -20.62
N ALA A 334 -11.62 -21.12 -21.09
CA ALA A 334 -11.47 -21.47 -22.51
C ALA A 334 -12.78 -21.38 -23.35
N LYS A 335 -13.95 -21.39 -22.69
CA LYS A 335 -15.27 -21.26 -23.34
C LYS A 335 -15.66 -19.80 -23.66
N GLY A 336 -14.79 -18.83 -23.34
CA GLY A 336 -15.02 -17.41 -23.65
C GLY A 336 -15.98 -16.67 -22.71
N LYS A 337 -16.44 -17.29 -21.61
CA LYS A 337 -17.30 -16.64 -20.60
C LYS A 337 -16.48 -16.14 -19.42
N GLN A 338 -16.65 -14.87 -19.06
CA GLN A 338 -16.07 -14.29 -17.86
C GLN A 338 -16.87 -14.70 -16.62
N ILE A 339 -16.19 -15.16 -15.56
CA ILE A 339 -16.80 -15.38 -14.25
C ILE A 339 -16.24 -14.35 -13.28
N LYS A 340 -17.13 -13.63 -12.60
CA LYS A 340 -16.80 -12.80 -11.46
C LYS A 340 -17.11 -13.60 -10.20
N SER A 341 -16.09 -13.90 -9.42
CA SER A 341 -16.24 -14.59 -8.14
C SER A 341 -15.91 -13.62 -7.01
N PHE A 342 -16.83 -13.50 -6.05
CA PHE A 342 -16.69 -12.69 -4.85
C PHE A 342 -16.57 -13.60 -3.64
N LEU A 343 -15.71 -13.23 -2.70
CA LEU A 343 -15.71 -13.77 -1.35
C LEU A 343 -16.49 -12.77 -0.50
N ALA A 344 -17.68 -13.16 -0.03
CA ALA A 344 -18.57 -12.33 0.78
C ALA A 344 -18.24 -12.47 2.27
#